data_AF-A0A1A8CB99-F1
#
_entry.id   AF-A0A1A8CB99-F1
#
_cell.length_a   1.000
_cell.length_b   1.000
_cell.length_c   1.000
_cell.angle_alpha   90.00
_cell.angle_beta   90.00
_cell.angle_gamma   90.00
#
_symmetry.space_group_name_H-M   'P 1'
#
loop_
_entity.id
_entity.type
_entity.pdbx_description
1 polymer ?
#
loop_
_entity_poly.entity_id
_entity_poly.type
_entity_poly.pdbx_seq_one_letter_code
_entity_poly.pdbx_strand_id
1 'polypeptide(L)'
;MARDISKIISPLLGNTDQHCKNSIELAKELKEITIEDNDILISHDVTSLFTKTPTQKTIDIVVNRIRQDKTLHKRTNLTADDIAQLIGLVANSTYFTYDDTIYKQLEGFAMGNPLSATLCEFFMEDLEQKAIATAPPNCKIKLWKRYVEDILEIIPKGQTETLTQHLNNIDDTDSIKFTYELETEGSIAFMDMKITRQTDGTLNINTYRKPTHRPISIMDIRTSHHTQNVSNQNTISPNKHNDRRERP
;
A
#
# COMPACT_ATOMS: atom_id res chain seq x y z
N MET A 1 17.56 2.68 -13.59
CA MET A 1 17.76 1.37 -12.95
C MET A 1 16.50 0.86 -12.24
N ALA A 2 16.14 1.34 -11.04
CA ALA A 2 14.97 0.81 -10.29
C ALA A 2 13.66 0.85 -11.10
N ARG A 3 13.39 1.97 -11.78
CA ARG A 3 12.22 2.12 -12.69
C ARG A 3 12.25 1.13 -13.86
N ASP A 4 13.42 0.82 -14.40
CA ASP A 4 13.56 -0.06 -15.55
C ASP A 4 13.37 -1.52 -15.14
N ILE A 5 13.92 -1.92 -14.00
CA ILE A 5 13.69 -3.24 -13.40
C ILE A 5 12.20 -3.42 -13.11
N SER A 6 11.55 -2.43 -12.49
CA SER A 6 10.11 -2.46 -12.23
C SER A 6 9.32 -2.71 -13.51
N LYS A 7 9.62 -2.00 -14.61
CA LYS A 7 8.98 -2.24 -15.91
C LYS A 7 9.22 -3.65 -16.47
N ILE A 8 10.42 -4.20 -16.27
CA ILE A 8 10.76 -5.56 -16.71
C ILE A 8 9.91 -6.59 -15.98
N ILE A 9 9.76 -6.47 -14.66
CA ILE A 9 9.10 -7.51 -13.85
C ILE A 9 7.58 -7.31 -13.69
N SER A 10 7.06 -6.09 -13.84
CA SER A 10 5.63 -5.76 -13.65
C SER A 10 4.65 -6.63 -14.44
N PRO A 11 4.93 -7.09 -15.67
CA PRO A 11 4.01 -7.97 -16.39
C PRO A 11 3.77 -9.34 -15.73
N LEU A 12 4.55 -9.70 -14.70
CA LEU A 12 4.40 -10.94 -13.93
C LEU A 12 3.46 -10.79 -12.71
N LEU A 13 2.89 -9.60 -12.51
CA LEU A 13 1.94 -9.25 -11.44
C LEU A 13 0.52 -9.08 -11.98
N GLY A 14 -0.45 -9.10 -11.08
CA GLY A 14 -1.85 -8.76 -11.33
C GLY A 14 -2.59 -9.76 -12.20
N ASN A 15 -2.07 -10.99 -12.29
CA ASN A 15 -2.66 -12.08 -13.09
C ASN A 15 -3.55 -13.00 -12.23
N THR A 16 -3.92 -12.58 -11.02
CA THR A 16 -4.79 -13.31 -10.10
C THR A 16 -6.16 -12.65 -10.03
N ASP A 17 -7.20 -13.46 -9.81
CA ASP A 17 -8.57 -12.94 -9.64
C ASP A 17 -8.71 -12.10 -8.36
N GLN A 18 -7.81 -12.28 -7.39
CA GLN A 18 -7.79 -11.58 -6.12
C GLN A 18 -7.30 -10.12 -6.25
N HIS A 19 -6.49 -9.83 -7.26
CA HIS A 19 -5.91 -8.50 -7.44
C HIS A 19 -6.97 -7.50 -7.89
N CYS A 20 -7.14 -6.42 -7.13
CA CYS A 20 -8.01 -5.31 -7.46
C CYS A 20 -7.20 -4.16 -8.10
N LYS A 21 -7.54 -3.77 -9.32
CA LYS A 21 -6.87 -2.67 -10.02
C LYS A 21 -7.37 -1.30 -9.59
N ASN A 22 -8.67 -1.17 -9.41
CA ASN A 22 -9.33 0.08 -9.05
C ASN A 22 -10.74 -0.17 -8.48
N SER A 23 -11.26 0.82 -7.78
CA SER A 23 -12.57 0.76 -7.14
C SER A 23 -13.73 0.66 -8.13
N ILE A 24 -13.59 1.14 -9.37
CA ILE A 24 -14.65 1.08 -10.38
C ILE A 24 -14.88 -0.37 -10.83
N GLU A 25 -13.82 -1.13 -11.09
CA GLU A 25 -13.89 -2.55 -11.43
C GLU A 25 -14.44 -3.36 -10.27
N LEU A 26 -13.92 -3.14 -9.06
CA LEU A 26 -14.41 -3.81 -7.86
C LEU A 26 -15.90 -3.52 -7.60
N ALA A 27 -16.34 -2.27 -7.78
CA ALA A 27 -17.74 -1.91 -7.60
C ALA A 27 -18.68 -2.62 -8.58
N LYS A 28 -18.21 -2.99 -9.77
CA LYS A 28 -19.02 -3.78 -10.72
C LYS A 28 -19.14 -5.21 -10.24
N GLU A 29 -18.03 -5.82 -9.83
CA GLU A 29 -18.02 -7.19 -9.33
C GLU A 29 -18.87 -7.35 -8.05
N LEU A 30 -18.75 -6.41 -7.11
CA LEU A 30 -19.52 -6.41 -5.86
C LEU A 30 -21.04 -6.33 -6.09
N LYS A 31 -21.51 -5.74 -7.19
CA LYS A 31 -22.94 -5.69 -7.52
C LYS A 31 -23.52 -7.05 -7.93
N GLU A 32 -22.67 -7.98 -8.35
CA GLU A 32 -23.08 -9.33 -8.74
C GLU A 32 -23.06 -10.30 -7.55
N ILE A 33 -22.57 -9.84 -6.39
CA ILE A 33 -22.45 -10.64 -5.17
C ILE A 33 -23.66 -10.40 -4.25
N THR A 34 -24.20 -11.50 -3.73
CA THR A 34 -25.15 -11.50 -2.62
C THR A 34 -24.50 -12.06 -1.37
N ILE A 35 -24.78 -11.42 -0.24
CA ILE A 35 -24.27 -11.79 1.08
C ILE A 35 -25.36 -12.49 1.87
N GLU A 36 -25.07 -13.65 2.43
CA GLU A 36 -26.00 -14.41 3.27
C GLU A 36 -26.03 -13.86 4.71
N ASP A 37 -27.09 -14.17 5.45
CA ASP A 37 -27.23 -13.74 6.86
C ASP A 37 -26.10 -14.24 7.76
N ASN A 38 -25.47 -15.36 7.40
CA ASN A 38 -24.35 -15.93 8.13
C ASN A 38 -22.98 -15.43 7.66
N ASP A 39 -22.93 -14.48 6.71
CA ASP A 39 -21.69 -13.87 6.24
C ASP A 39 -21.43 -12.51 6.89
N ILE A 40 -20.16 -12.14 6.93
CA ILE A 40 -19.66 -10.84 7.38
C ILE A 40 -18.69 -10.25 6.36
N LEU A 41 -18.79 -8.94 6.13
CA LEU A 41 -17.77 -8.16 5.44
C LEU A 41 -16.66 -7.78 6.42
N ILE A 42 -15.43 -8.01 6.00
CA ILE A 42 -14.24 -7.61 6.75
C ILE A 42 -13.25 -6.93 5.81
N SER A 43 -12.47 -6.01 6.37
CA SER A 43 -11.34 -5.40 5.69
C SER A 43 -10.09 -5.71 6.48
N HIS A 44 -9.22 -6.60 5.97
CA HIS A 44 -7.88 -6.73 6.52
C HIS A 44 -6.96 -5.64 5.97
N ASP A 45 -5.97 -5.25 6.77
CA ASP A 45 -4.89 -4.34 6.40
C ASP A 45 -3.54 -4.92 6.85
N VAL A 46 -2.50 -4.66 6.08
CA VAL A 46 -1.14 -5.10 6.38
C VAL A 46 -0.38 -4.03 7.15
N THR A 47 0.03 -4.35 8.38
CA THR A 47 0.77 -3.42 9.21
C THR A 47 2.17 -3.16 8.64
N SER A 48 2.40 -1.92 8.19
CA SER A 48 3.72 -1.41 7.78
C SER A 48 4.34 -2.19 6.62
N LEU A 49 3.54 -2.53 5.60
CA LEU A 49 3.91 -3.39 4.47
C LEU A 49 5.30 -3.07 3.91
N PHE A 50 5.53 -1.84 3.49
CA PHE A 50 6.79 -1.44 2.86
C PHE A 50 8.00 -1.68 3.76
N THR A 51 7.92 -1.31 5.03
CA THR A 51 9.07 -1.40 5.95
C THR A 51 9.29 -2.79 6.54
N LYS A 52 8.30 -3.69 6.42
CA LYS A 52 8.35 -5.04 7.01
C LYS A 52 8.37 -6.17 5.99
N THR A 53 8.19 -5.89 4.70
CA THR A 53 8.27 -6.94 3.68
C THR A 53 9.66 -7.60 3.70
N PRO A 54 9.77 -8.93 3.84
CA PRO A 54 11.07 -9.61 3.90
C PRO A 54 11.82 -9.51 2.56
N THR A 55 13.00 -8.91 2.60
CA THR A 55 13.74 -8.53 1.39
C THR A 55 14.16 -9.74 0.57
N GLN A 56 14.87 -10.69 1.21
CA GLN A 56 15.44 -11.85 0.51
C GLN A 56 14.35 -12.77 -0.05
N LYS A 57 13.32 -13.07 0.75
CA LYS A 57 12.18 -13.90 0.32
C LYS A 57 11.47 -13.29 -0.88
N THR A 58 11.32 -11.96 -0.92
CA THR A 58 10.74 -11.25 -2.06
C THR A 58 11.60 -11.39 -3.32
N ILE A 59 12.93 -11.28 -3.19
CA ILE A 59 13.85 -11.52 -4.31
C ILE A 59 13.69 -12.94 -4.84
N ASP A 60 13.62 -13.94 -3.96
CA ASP A 60 13.47 -15.34 -4.35
C ASP A 60 12.14 -15.59 -5.09
N ILE A 61 11.04 -14.98 -4.62
CA ILE A 61 9.72 -15.03 -5.30
C ILE A 61 9.83 -14.45 -6.72
N VAL A 62 10.43 -13.27 -6.86
CA VAL A 62 10.61 -12.61 -8.15
C VAL A 62 11.45 -13.48 -9.10
N VAL A 63 12.58 -14.01 -8.62
CA VAL A 63 13.47 -14.88 -9.40
C VAL A 63 12.74 -16.13 -9.86
N ASN A 64 11.97 -16.78 -8.98
CA ASN A 64 11.20 -17.97 -9.32
C ASN A 64 10.17 -17.69 -10.42
N ARG A 65 9.46 -16.56 -10.34
CA ARG A 65 8.51 -16.15 -11.39
C ARG A 65 9.20 -15.79 -12.71
N ILE A 66 10.34 -15.11 -12.66
CA ILE A 66 11.13 -14.79 -13.86
C ILE A 66 11.63 -16.06 -14.55
N ARG A 67 12.09 -17.06 -13.80
CA ARG A 67 12.54 -18.35 -14.35
C ARG A 67 11.42 -19.11 -15.07
N GLN A 68 10.17 -18.89 -14.68
CA GLN A 68 8.99 -19.47 -15.33
C GLN A 68 8.50 -18.63 -16.52
N ASP A 69 8.94 -17.38 -16.64
CA ASP A 69 8.52 -16.48 -17.69
C ASP A 69 9.26 -16.71 -19.01
N LYS A 70 8.53 -17.29 -19.97
CA LYS A 70 9.01 -17.55 -21.33
C LYS A 70 9.21 -16.28 -22.15
N THR A 71 8.70 -15.12 -21.71
CA THR A 71 8.71 -13.86 -22.47
C THR A 71 9.79 -12.87 -22.03
N LEU A 72 10.58 -13.20 -21.00
CA LEU A 72 11.62 -12.32 -20.47
C LEU A 72 12.57 -11.75 -21.56
N HIS A 73 13.01 -12.63 -22.47
CA HIS A 73 13.92 -12.28 -23.58
C HIS A 73 13.37 -11.20 -24.52
N LYS A 74 12.05 -10.98 -24.53
CA LYS A 74 11.41 -9.90 -25.32
C LYS A 74 11.52 -8.54 -24.64
N ARG A 75 11.78 -8.51 -23.33
CA ARG A 75 11.82 -7.30 -22.50
C ARG A 75 13.25 -6.89 -22.16
N THR A 76 14.17 -7.85 -22.03
CA THR A 76 15.56 -7.58 -21.63
C THR A 76 16.51 -8.73 -21.99
N ASN A 77 17.80 -8.43 -22.07
CA ASN A 77 18.88 -9.41 -22.18
C ASN A 77 19.44 -9.86 -20.82
N LEU A 78 18.94 -9.30 -19.72
CA LEU A 78 19.35 -9.67 -18.36
C LEU A 78 18.83 -11.06 -18.00
N THR A 79 19.66 -11.82 -17.29
CA THR A 79 19.26 -13.09 -16.68
C THR A 79 18.44 -12.87 -15.40
N ALA A 80 17.81 -13.92 -14.89
CA ALA A 80 17.13 -13.87 -13.61
C ALA A 80 18.08 -13.48 -12.46
N ASP A 81 19.32 -13.98 -12.51
CA ASP A 81 20.32 -13.72 -11.48
C ASP A 81 20.89 -12.29 -11.57
N ASP A 82 20.99 -11.72 -12.78
CA ASP A 82 21.33 -10.30 -12.95
C ASP A 82 20.24 -9.41 -12.33
N ILE A 83 18.96 -9.72 -12.61
CA ILE A 83 17.84 -8.99 -12.05
C ILE A 83 17.82 -9.12 -10.52
N ALA A 84 18.08 -10.30 -9.98
CA ALA A 84 18.18 -10.54 -8.54
C ALA A 84 19.25 -9.65 -7.89
N GLN A 85 20.46 -9.61 -8.47
CA GLN A 85 21.54 -8.76 -7.99
C GLN A 85 21.19 -7.28 -8.03
N LEU A 86 20.53 -6.83 -9.10
CA LEU A 86 20.12 -5.43 -9.21
C LEU A 86 19.01 -5.08 -8.19
N ILE A 87 18.06 -5.98 -7.93
CA ILE A 87 17.05 -5.79 -6.88
C ILE A 87 17.74 -5.73 -5.51
N GLY A 88 18.64 -6.67 -5.22
CA GLY A 88 19.41 -6.71 -3.97
C GLY A 88 20.25 -5.45 -3.76
N LEU A 89 20.85 -4.90 -4.82
CA LEU A 89 21.57 -3.63 -4.77
C LEU A 89 20.65 -2.48 -4.40
N VAL A 90 19.46 -2.40 -5.02
CA VAL A 90 18.47 -1.36 -4.73
C VAL A 90 17.97 -1.46 -3.30
N ALA A 91 17.64 -2.66 -2.81
CA ALA A 91 17.17 -2.86 -1.45
C ALA A 91 18.26 -2.47 -0.41
N ASN A 92 19.50 -2.94 -0.62
CA ASN A 92 20.62 -2.70 0.30
C ASN A 92 21.20 -1.28 0.27
N SER A 93 20.80 -0.46 -0.69
CA SER A 93 21.28 0.92 -0.85
C SER A 93 20.27 1.96 -0.38
N THR A 94 19.33 1.56 0.48
CA THR A 94 18.27 2.42 1.01
C THR A 94 18.74 3.13 2.28
N TYR A 95 18.98 4.44 2.17
CA TYR A 95 19.34 5.32 3.27
C TYR A 95 18.35 6.48 3.36
N PHE A 96 18.06 6.93 4.58
CA PHE A 96 17.23 8.11 4.82
C PHE A 96 17.82 8.93 5.98
N THR A 97 17.48 10.22 6.02
CA THR A 97 17.91 11.12 7.09
C THR A 97 16.71 11.48 7.95
N TYR A 98 16.87 11.40 9.27
CA TYR A 98 15.90 11.88 10.24
C TYR A 98 16.66 12.54 11.39
N ASP A 99 16.27 13.77 11.76
CA ASP A 99 16.94 14.56 12.81
C ASP A 99 18.48 14.63 12.63
N ASP A 100 18.91 15.03 11.42
CA ASP A 100 20.32 15.10 10.98
C ASP A 100 21.13 13.80 11.10
N THR A 101 20.47 12.68 11.37
CA THR A 101 21.08 11.36 11.49
C THR A 101 20.75 10.50 10.28
N ILE A 102 21.78 9.87 9.70
CA ILE A 102 21.63 8.95 8.56
C ILE A 102 21.33 7.55 9.07
N TYR A 103 20.23 6.98 8.60
CA TYR A 103 19.81 5.62 8.88
C TYR A 103 19.87 4.79 7.61
N LYS A 104 20.25 3.51 7.77
CA LYS A 104 20.14 2.50 6.74
C LYS A 104 18.92 1.63 7.03
N GLN A 105 18.07 1.45 6.03
CA GLN A 105 16.97 0.49 6.12
C GLN A 105 17.55 -0.93 5.98
N LEU A 106 17.31 -1.78 6.97
CA LEU A 106 17.83 -3.16 7.01
C LEU A 106 16.88 -4.17 6.37
N GLU A 107 15.56 -3.95 6.54
CA GLU A 107 14.51 -4.80 5.98
C GLU A 107 13.42 -3.94 5.35
N GLY A 108 12.65 -4.57 4.47
CA GLY A 108 11.64 -3.90 3.66
C GLY A 108 12.24 -3.04 2.56
N PHE A 109 11.37 -2.21 1.99
CA PHE A 109 11.66 -1.37 0.86
C PHE A 109 11.28 0.08 1.19
N ALA A 110 12.10 1.05 0.77
CA ALA A 110 11.77 2.45 0.96
C ALA A 110 10.51 2.84 0.17
N MET A 111 9.58 3.50 0.84
CA MET A 111 8.46 4.18 0.17
C MET A 111 9.01 5.26 -0.77
N GLY A 112 8.38 5.43 -1.93
CA GLY A 112 8.79 6.40 -2.96
C GLY A 112 9.83 5.90 -3.96
N ASN A 113 10.46 4.74 -3.72
CA ASN A 113 11.26 4.09 -4.75
C ASN A 113 10.31 3.38 -5.75
N PRO A 114 10.46 3.61 -7.07
CA PRO A 114 9.56 3.07 -8.08
C PRO A 114 9.53 1.54 -8.17
N LEU A 115 10.53 0.86 -7.60
CA LEU A 115 10.58 -0.61 -7.54
C LEU A 115 9.89 -1.18 -6.29
N SER A 116 9.86 -0.44 -5.19
CA SER A 116 9.38 -0.94 -3.89
C SER A 116 7.95 -1.44 -3.93
N ALA A 117 7.04 -0.68 -4.56
CA ALA A 117 5.64 -1.06 -4.66
C ALA A 117 5.48 -2.35 -5.46
N THR A 118 6.21 -2.47 -6.57
CA THR A 118 6.23 -3.69 -7.38
C THR A 118 6.71 -4.90 -6.57
N LEU A 119 7.76 -4.74 -5.76
CA LEU A 119 8.30 -5.82 -4.91
C LEU A 119 7.34 -6.23 -3.79
N CYS A 120 6.71 -5.27 -3.11
CA CYS A 120 5.69 -5.56 -2.11
C CYS A 120 4.51 -6.32 -2.73
N GLU A 121 4.09 -5.95 -3.94
CA GLU A 121 3.01 -6.64 -4.66
C GLU A 121 3.38 -8.10 -4.96
N PHE A 122 4.62 -8.41 -5.36
CA PHE A 122 5.08 -9.80 -5.57
C PHE A 122 4.97 -10.62 -4.29
N PHE A 123 5.42 -10.05 -3.18
CA PHE A 123 5.35 -10.71 -1.88
C PHE A 123 3.89 -10.95 -1.46
N MET A 124 3.04 -9.93 -1.57
CA MET A 124 1.64 -10.03 -1.19
C MET A 124 0.85 -11.01 -2.06
N GLU A 125 1.08 -11.07 -3.37
CA GLU A 125 0.43 -12.06 -4.23
C GLU A 125 0.83 -13.51 -3.88
N ASP A 126 2.12 -13.75 -3.59
CA ASP A 126 2.59 -15.09 -3.19
C ASP A 126 2.01 -15.50 -1.83
N LEU A 127 1.97 -14.56 -0.88
CA LEU A 127 1.41 -14.78 0.45
C LEU A 127 -0.11 -15.01 0.39
N GLU A 128 -0.83 -14.22 -0.40
CA GLU A 128 -2.27 -14.34 -0.64
C GLU A 128 -2.64 -15.70 -1.25
N GLN A 129 -1.92 -16.14 -2.28
CA GLN A 129 -2.17 -17.46 -2.89
C GLN A 129 -2.03 -18.58 -1.87
N LYS A 130 -1.00 -18.51 -1.02
CA LYS A 130 -0.82 -19.47 0.09
C LYS A 130 -1.95 -19.36 1.10
N ALA A 131 -2.37 -18.14 1.44
CA ALA A 131 -3.40 -17.89 2.44
C ALA A 131 -4.74 -18.50 2.06
N ILE A 132 -5.14 -18.29 0.81
CA ILE A 132 -6.39 -18.83 0.27
C ILE A 132 -6.30 -20.35 0.13
N ALA A 133 -5.17 -20.87 -0.37
CA ALA A 133 -4.99 -22.32 -0.56
C ALA A 133 -4.97 -23.12 0.76
N THR A 134 -4.52 -22.49 1.85
CA THR A 134 -4.39 -23.13 3.17
C THR A 134 -5.42 -22.64 4.17
N ALA A 135 -6.43 -21.88 3.72
CA ALA A 135 -7.45 -21.32 4.58
C ALA A 135 -8.13 -22.40 5.44
N PRO A 136 -8.49 -22.09 6.71
CA PRO A 136 -9.15 -23.04 7.59
C PRO A 136 -10.40 -23.66 6.93
N PRO A 137 -10.62 -24.99 7.02
CA PRO A 137 -11.73 -25.66 6.33
C PRO A 137 -13.13 -25.12 6.67
N ASN A 138 -13.27 -24.57 7.87
CA ASN A 138 -14.49 -23.93 8.38
C ASN A 138 -14.63 -22.45 7.96
N CYS A 139 -13.60 -21.85 7.36
CA CYS A 139 -13.58 -20.48 6.87
C CYS A 139 -13.61 -20.47 5.34
N LYS A 140 -14.80 -20.70 4.77
CA LYS A 140 -15.02 -20.60 3.32
C LYS A 140 -15.02 -19.14 2.89
N ILE A 141 -13.91 -18.66 2.35
CA ILE A 141 -13.77 -17.32 1.79
C ILE A 141 -14.63 -17.23 0.51
N LYS A 142 -15.69 -16.40 0.53
CA LYS A 142 -16.60 -16.18 -0.61
C LYS A 142 -16.08 -15.12 -1.57
N LEU A 143 -15.43 -14.10 -1.03
CA LEU A 143 -14.77 -13.04 -1.77
C LEU A 143 -13.43 -12.75 -1.11
N TRP A 144 -12.42 -12.48 -1.94
CA TRP A 144 -11.14 -11.95 -1.52
C TRP A 144 -10.65 -10.97 -2.59
N LYS A 145 -10.50 -9.70 -2.24
CA LYS A 145 -10.05 -8.64 -3.16
C LYS A 145 -9.04 -7.73 -2.49
N ARG A 146 -7.83 -7.69 -3.02
CA ARG A 146 -6.72 -6.91 -2.45
C ARG A 146 -6.38 -5.70 -3.30
N TYR A 147 -6.28 -4.55 -2.66
CA TYR A 147 -5.74 -3.31 -3.23
C TYR A 147 -4.50 -2.88 -2.44
N VAL A 148 -3.32 -3.18 -2.97
CA VAL A 148 -2.02 -2.95 -2.30
C VAL A 148 -1.96 -3.66 -0.94
N GLU A 149 -2.19 -2.95 0.16
CA GLU A 149 -2.16 -3.43 1.55
C GLU A 149 -3.55 -3.72 2.15
N ASP A 150 -4.61 -3.14 1.56
CA ASP A 150 -6.00 -3.35 1.99
C ASP A 150 -6.59 -4.60 1.31
N ILE A 151 -7.27 -5.44 2.07
CA ILE A 151 -7.92 -6.67 1.59
C ILE A 151 -9.39 -6.65 2.02
N LEU A 152 -10.31 -6.74 1.05
CA LEU A 152 -11.74 -6.91 1.28
C LEU A 152 -12.11 -8.38 1.18
N GLU A 153 -12.76 -8.91 2.22
CA GLU A 153 -13.24 -10.29 2.22
C GLU A 153 -14.70 -10.42 2.65
N ILE A 154 -15.33 -11.49 2.15
CA ILE A 154 -16.62 -11.98 2.64
C ILE A 154 -16.40 -13.39 3.17
N ILE A 155 -16.63 -13.57 4.47
CA ILE A 155 -16.40 -14.84 5.17
C ILE A 155 -17.57 -15.19 6.09
N PRO A 156 -17.67 -16.44 6.59
CA PRO A 156 -18.67 -16.79 7.58
C PRO A 156 -18.47 -16.05 8.90
N LYS A 157 -19.57 -15.65 9.54
CA LYS A 157 -19.57 -15.03 10.88
C LYS A 157 -18.86 -15.93 11.89
N GLY A 158 -18.08 -15.29 12.76
CA GLY A 158 -17.29 -15.97 13.80
C GLY A 158 -15.97 -16.58 13.32
N GLN A 159 -15.62 -16.47 12.03
CA GLN A 159 -14.32 -16.94 11.51
C GLN A 159 -13.27 -15.86 11.39
N THR A 160 -13.58 -14.59 11.65
CA THR A 160 -12.64 -13.47 11.51
C THR A 160 -11.34 -13.73 12.28
N GLU A 161 -11.44 -14.01 13.57
CA GLU A 161 -10.25 -14.22 14.41
C GLU A 161 -9.42 -15.44 13.96
N THR A 162 -10.09 -16.54 13.58
CA THR A 162 -9.43 -17.73 13.03
C THR A 162 -8.66 -17.40 11.76
N LEU A 163 -9.27 -16.63 10.86
CA LEU A 163 -8.63 -16.21 9.61
C LEU A 163 -7.47 -15.25 9.89
N THR A 164 -7.64 -14.26 10.74
CA THR A 164 -6.57 -13.33 11.10
C THR A 164 -5.38 -14.06 11.72
N GLN A 165 -5.61 -15.03 12.60
CA GLN A 165 -4.55 -15.87 13.16
C GLN A 165 -3.85 -16.70 12.08
N HIS A 166 -4.60 -17.28 11.16
CA HIS A 166 -4.06 -17.98 10.00
C HIS A 166 -3.16 -17.07 9.15
N LEU A 167 -3.64 -15.88 8.80
CA LEU A 167 -2.87 -14.89 8.03
C LEU A 167 -1.59 -14.46 8.76
N ASN A 168 -1.66 -14.27 10.08
CA ASN A 168 -0.51 -13.88 10.88
C ASN A 168 0.55 -14.99 11.07
N ASN A 169 0.21 -16.24 10.74
CA ASN A 169 1.09 -17.40 10.85
C ASN A 169 1.61 -17.90 9.49
N ILE A 170 1.15 -17.32 8.39
CA ILE A 170 1.51 -17.81 7.05
C ILE A 170 2.90 -17.34 6.59
N ASP A 171 3.31 -16.17 7.09
CA ASP A 171 4.64 -15.67 6.86
C ASP A 171 5.61 -16.31 7.85
N ASP A 172 6.39 -17.26 7.37
CA ASP A 172 7.45 -17.95 8.13
C ASP A 172 8.55 -17.01 8.66
N THR A 173 8.65 -15.79 8.15
CA THR A 173 9.59 -14.78 8.65
C THR A 173 9.04 -13.98 9.83
N ASP A 174 7.75 -14.12 10.15
CA ASP A 174 7.03 -13.37 11.18
C ASP A 174 7.03 -11.83 10.99
N SER A 175 7.43 -11.35 9.81
CA SER A 175 7.65 -9.92 9.58
C SER A 175 6.34 -9.18 9.31
N ILE A 176 5.43 -9.82 8.57
CA ILE A 176 4.15 -9.22 8.18
C ILE A 176 3.05 -9.62 9.15
N LYS A 177 2.24 -8.62 9.53
CA LYS A 177 1.08 -8.80 10.40
C LYS A 177 -0.15 -8.13 9.81
N PHE A 178 -1.28 -8.77 10.03
CA PHE A 178 -2.60 -8.38 9.58
C PHE A 178 -3.41 -7.86 10.76
N THR A 179 -4.07 -6.74 10.53
CA THR A 179 -5.15 -6.19 11.36
C THR A 179 -6.45 -6.24 10.57
N TYR A 180 -7.59 -6.08 11.24
CA TYR A 180 -8.87 -6.05 10.54
C TYR A 180 -9.81 -4.97 11.08
N GLU A 181 -10.70 -4.53 10.21
CA GLU A 181 -11.89 -3.76 10.51
C GLU A 181 -13.13 -4.60 10.17
N LEU A 182 -14.10 -4.62 11.08
CA LEU A 182 -15.39 -5.30 10.87
C LEU A 182 -16.41 -4.32 10.31
N GLU A 183 -17.38 -4.84 9.54
CA GLU A 183 -18.56 -4.04 9.19
C GLU A 183 -19.29 -3.53 10.45
N THR A 184 -19.70 -2.27 10.42
CA THR A 184 -20.53 -1.65 11.46
C THR A 184 -21.89 -1.34 10.86
N GLU A 185 -22.96 -1.85 11.48
CA GLU A 185 -24.34 -1.72 10.96
C GLU A 185 -24.45 -2.22 9.50
N GLY A 186 -23.73 -3.29 9.15
CA GLY A 186 -23.72 -3.86 7.81
C GLY A 186 -23.02 -2.99 6.75
N SER A 187 -22.22 -2.01 7.19
CA SER A 187 -21.44 -1.14 6.31
C SER A 187 -19.94 -1.24 6.61
N ILE A 188 -19.12 -1.25 5.56
CA ILE A 188 -17.67 -1.15 5.66
C ILE A 188 -17.11 -0.14 4.66
N ALA A 189 -16.03 0.53 5.03
CA ALA A 189 -15.28 1.39 4.12
C ALA A 189 -14.14 0.60 3.49
N PHE A 190 -13.98 0.70 2.17
CA PHE A 190 -12.86 0.08 1.44
C PHE A 190 -12.47 0.98 0.27
N MET A 191 -11.18 1.33 0.16
CA MET A 191 -10.70 2.36 -0.76
C MET A 191 -11.51 3.68 -0.62
N ASP A 192 -12.08 4.18 -1.72
CA ASP A 192 -12.98 5.33 -1.81
C ASP A 192 -14.46 4.92 -1.85
N MET A 193 -14.79 3.73 -1.32
CA MET A 193 -16.15 3.18 -1.31
C MET A 193 -16.66 2.93 0.10
N LYS A 194 -17.97 3.13 0.29
CA LYS A 194 -18.75 2.59 1.40
C LYS A 194 -19.64 1.50 0.85
N ILE A 195 -19.37 0.27 1.27
CA ILE A 195 -20.08 -0.94 0.87
C ILE A 195 -21.09 -1.23 1.98
N THR A 196 -22.37 -1.26 1.64
CA THR A 196 -23.47 -1.43 2.60
C THR A 196 -24.36 -2.58 2.17
N ARG A 197 -24.48 -3.60 3.02
CA ARG A 197 -25.41 -4.71 2.78
C ARG A 197 -26.85 -4.25 2.89
N GLN A 198 -27.68 -4.66 1.93
CA GLN A 198 -29.11 -4.40 1.89
C GLN A 198 -29.89 -5.57 2.53
N THR A 199 -31.17 -5.34 2.81
CA THR A 199 -32.06 -6.36 3.41
C THR A 199 -32.31 -7.56 2.51
N ASP A 200 -32.12 -7.42 1.20
CA ASP A 200 -32.23 -8.51 0.22
C ASP A 200 -30.90 -9.26 -0.01
N GLY A 201 -29.86 -8.91 0.76
CA GLY A 201 -28.52 -9.48 0.64
C GLY A 201 -27.64 -8.83 -0.44
N THR A 202 -28.16 -7.92 -1.26
CA THR A 202 -27.35 -7.21 -2.26
C THR A 202 -26.45 -6.15 -1.63
N LEU A 203 -25.42 -5.74 -2.36
CA LEU A 203 -24.48 -4.70 -1.92
C LEU A 203 -24.79 -3.35 -2.58
N ASN A 204 -25.05 -2.34 -1.75
CA ASN A 204 -25.07 -0.95 -2.19
C ASN A 204 -23.68 -0.34 -2.02
N ILE A 205 -23.21 0.37 -3.04
CA ILE A 205 -21.84 0.90 -3.10
C ILE A 205 -21.94 2.39 -3.39
N ASN A 206 -21.51 3.20 -2.43
CA ASN A 206 -21.45 4.65 -2.55
C ASN A 206 -20.01 5.12 -2.47
N THR A 207 -19.71 6.29 -3.04
CA THR A 207 -18.43 6.94 -2.83
C THR A 207 -18.27 7.37 -1.38
N TYR A 208 -17.09 7.14 -0.83
CA TYR A 208 -16.74 7.41 0.55
C TYR A 208 -15.41 8.15 0.61
N ARG A 209 -15.34 9.14 1.51
CA ARG A 209 -14.11 9.87 1.82
C ARG A 209 -13.88 9.73 3.31
N LYS A 210 -12.75 9.13 3.69
CA LYS A 210 -12.34 9.05 5.09
C LYS A 210 -12.34 10.47 5.70
N PRO A 211 -12.76 10.66 6.97
CA PRO A 211 -12.78 11.98 7.61
C PRO A 211 -11.42 12.71 7.61
N THR A 212 -10.33 11.96 7.48
CA THR A 212 -8.95 12.48 7.37
C THR A 212 -8.59 13.04 5.99
N HIS A 213 -9.48 12.94 5.00
CA HIS A 213 -9.24 13.43 3.64
C HIS A 213 -9.22 14.97 3.63
N ARG A 214 -8.02 15.55 3.71
CA ARG A 214 -7.83 16.99 3.46
C ARG A 214 -7.95 17.22 1.95
N PRO A 215 -8.82 18.13 1.48
CA PRO A 215 -8.81 18.51 0.08
C PRO A 215 -7.43 19.06 -0.26
N ILE A 216 -6.77 18.45 -1.24
CA ILE A 216 -5.53 18.98 -1.82
C ILE A 216 -5.91 20.32 -2.44
N SER A 217 -5.58 21.43 -1.79
CA SER A 217 -5.60 22.74 -2.43
C SER A 217 -4.49 22.74 -3.47
N ILE A 218 -4.84 22.49 -4.73
CA ILE A 218 -3.93 22.77 -5.85
C ILE A 218 -3.72 24.28 -5.82
N MET A 219 -2.55 24.71 -5.33
CA MET A 219 -2.12 26.10 -5.45
C MET A 219 -2.01 26.37 -6.95
N ASP A 220 -2.89 27.22 -7.49
CA ASP A 220 -2.82 27.67 -8.86
C ASP A 220 -1.44 28.28 -9.12
N ILE A 221 -0.60 27.60 -9.91
CA ILE A 221 0.70 28.11 -10.39
C ILE A 221 0.44 29.18 -11.47
N ARG A 222 -0.34 30.21 -11.12
CA ARG A 222 -0.67 31.36 -11.98
C ARG A 222 -0.61 32.71 -11.26
N THR A 223 -0.11 32.76 -10.03
CA THR A 223 0.15 34.03 -9.32
C THR A 223 1.61 34.22 -8.90
N SER A 224 2.56 33.69 -9.68
CA SER A 224 3.94 34.19 -9.66
C SER A 224 4.05 35.40 -10.60
N HIS A 225 3.39 36.51 -10.24
CA HIS A 225 3.72 37.79 -10.86
C HIS A 225 5.05 38.28 -10.29
N HIS A 226 6.05 38.30 -11.16
CA HIS A 226 7.26 39.10 -11.05
C HIS A 226 6.95 40.47 -10.41
N THR A 227 7.48 40.70 -9.21
CA THR A 227 7.87 42.04 -8.80
C THR A 227 9.39 42.03 -8.68
N GLN A 228 10.05 42.59 -9.69
CA GLN A 228 11.41 43.07 -9.54
C GLN A 228 11.39 44.17 -8.49
N ASN A 229 12.26 44.09 -7.48
CA ASN A 229 12.76 45.28 -6.81
C ASN A 229 14.23 45.06 -6.49
N VAL A 230 15.05 45.71 -7.32
CA VAL A 230 16.49 45.83 -7.20
C VAL A 230 16.79 46.98 -6.22
N SER A 231 17.52 46.64 -5.16
CA SER A 231 18.39 47.47 -4.31
C SER A 231 17.96 48.88 -3.90
N ASN A 232 17.92 49.11 -2.59
CA ASN A 232 18.73 50.19 -2.01
C ASN A 232 19.23 49.80 -0.62
N GLN A 233 20.55 49.84 -0.49
CA GLN A 233 21.31 49.71 0.75
C GLN A 233 20.97 50.88 1.68
N ASN A 234 20.88 50.63 3.00
CA ASN A 234 21.34 51.55 4.03
C ASN A 234 21.52 50.81 5.37
N THR A 235 22.79 50.52 5.65
CA THR A 235 23.53 50.60 6.93
C THR A 235 22.76 50.57 8.27
N ILE A 236 23.24 49.69 9.17
CA ILE A 236 22.87 49.61 10.60
C ILE A 236 24.04 50.08 11.48
N SER A 237 23.73 50.90 12.49
CA SER A 237 24.29 50.98 13.88
C SER A 237 24.67 52.40 14.34
N PRO A 238 24.78 52.70 15.67
CA PRO A 238 24.01 52.21 16.84
C PRO A 238 23.68 53.33 17.88
N ASN A 239 23.00 52.92 18.97
CA ASN A 239 23.03 53.42 20.36
C ASN A 239 21.92 54.34 20.95
N LYS A 240 21.37 53.81 22.07
CA LYS A 240 20.93 54.44 23.34
C LYS A 240 19.90 55.58 23.32
N HIS A 241 18.73 55.33 23.92
CA HIS A 241 18.42 55.89 25.24
C HIS A 241 17.24 55.18 25.93
N ASN A 242 17.23 55.32 27.25
CA ASN A 242 16.46 54.63 28.27
C ASN A 242 15.68 55.72 29.01
N ASP A 243 14.35 55.64 29.09
CA ASP A 243 13.53 56.25 30.16
C ASP A 243 12.10 55.70 30.02
N ARG A 244 11.60 54.80 30.88
CA ARG A 244 11.05 54.99 32.24
C ARG A 244 9.96 56.09 32.37
N ARG A 245 8.75 55.60 32.69
CA ARG A 245 7.67 56.09 33.59
C ARG A 245 6.32 56.22 32.89
N GLU A 246 5.39 55.30 33.20
CA GLU A 246 4.31 55.39 34.20
C GLU A 246 3.01 56.00 33.64
N ARG A 247 2.01 55.11 33.42
CA ARG A 247 0.56 55.13 33.76
C ARG A 247 -0.27 56.43 33.68
N PRO A 248 -1.62 56.34 33.64
CA PRO A 248 -2.49 55.14 33.61
C PRO A 248 -3.07 54.81 32.24
#